data_AF-A0A0F9EBA3-F1
#
_entry.id   AF-A0A0F9EBA3-F1
#
_cell.length_a   1.000
_cell.length_b   1.000
_cell.length_c   1.000
_cell.angle_alpha   90.00
_cell.angle_beta   90.00
_cell.angle_gamma   90.00
#
_symmetry.space_group_name_H-M   'P 1'
#
loop_
_entity.id
_entity.type
_entity.pdbx_description
1 polymer ?
#
loop_
_entity_poly.entity_id
_entity_poly.type
_entity_poly.pdbx_seq_one_letter_code
_entity_poly.pdbx_strand_id
1 'polypeptide(L)' 'LRPDADLYESTKICMQHLYNKVVTGGFVVVDDWNYSGVQKAVRDVAGKIPQLQKVPGTECYFWRKERIIR' A
#
# COMPACT_ATOMS: atom_id res chain seq x y z
N LEU A 1 6.82 -2.97 3.87
CA LEU A 1 6.90 -2.67 2.43
C LEU A 1 6.70 -1.17 2.25
N ARG A 2 7.57 -0.49 1.50
CA ARG A 2 7.40 0.93 1.18
C ARG A 2 7.53 1.15 -0.33
N PRO A 3 6.44 1.05 -1.13
CA PRO A 3 6.47 1.47 -2.52
C PRO A 3 6.50 3.00 -2.56
N ASP A 4 7.45 3.51 -3.32
CA ASP A 4 7.73 4.92 -3.55
C ASP A 4 7.92 5.04 -5.07
N ALA A 5 6.78 5.24 -5.74
CA ALA A 5 6.61 4.95 -7.15
C ALA A 5 5.33 5.60 -7.67
N ASP A 6 5.49 6.71 -8.39
CA ASP A 6 4.38 7.60 -8.77
C ASP A 6 3.32 6.99 -9.70
N LEU A 7 3.69 5.95 -10.46
CA LEU A 7 2.86 5.40 -11.52
C LEU A 7 2.06 4.16 -11.07
N TYR A 8 0.90 3.97 -11.70
CA TYR A 8 0.04 2.79 -11.50
C TYR A 8 0.83 1.48 -11.67
N GLU A 9 1.55 1.31 -12.79
CA GLU A 9 2.21 0.03 -13.07
C GLU A 9 3.39 -0.27 -12.15
N SER A 10 4.21 0.73 -11.83
CA SER A 10 5.33 0.56 -10.89
C SER A 10 4.82 0.22 -9.49
N THR A 11 3.79 0.90 -9.01
CA THR A 11 3.16 0.57 -7.72
C THR A 11 2.55 -0.83 -7.75
N LYS A 12 1.83 -1.20 -8.82
CA LYS A 12 1.17 -2.50 -8.93
C LYS A 12 2.17 -3.65 -8.93
N ILE A 13 3.27 -3.55 -9.68
CA ILE A 13 4.33 -4.56 -9.72
C ILE A 13 4.90 -4.76 -8.31
N CYS A 14 5.26 -3.67 -7.61
CA CYS A 14 5.73 -3.73 -6.22
C CYS A 14 4.73 -4.45 -5.31
N MET A 15 3.46 -4.06 -5.37
CA MET A 15 2.40 -4.65 -4.55
C MET A 15 2.19 -6.13 -4.89
N GLN A 16 2.10 -6.51 -6.16
CA GLN A 16 1.86 -7.90 -6.58
C GLN A 16 2.96 -8.86 -6.11
N HIS A 17 4.22 -8.44 -6.17
CA HIS A 17 5.35 -9.32 -5.84
C HIS A 17 5.83 -9.25 -4.39
N LEU A 18 5.52 -8.17 -3.67
CA LEU A 18 6.05 -7.94 -2.32
C LEU A 18 4.98 -7.90 -1.23
N TYR A 19 3.71 -7.60 -1.56
CA TYR A 19 2.67 -7.45 -0.53
C TYR A 19 2.42 -8.74 0.25
N ASN A 20 2.44 -9.90 -0.42
CA ASN A 20 2.25 -11.20 0.23
C ASN A 20 3.38 -11.55 1.21
N LYS A 21 4.60 -11.05 0.98
CA LYS A 21 5.79 -11.23 1.83
C LYS A 21 5.79 -10.34 3.07
N VAL A 22 4.94 -9.31 3.12
CA VAL A 22 4.75 -8.52 4.35
C VAL A 22 4.14 -9.43 5.41
N VAL A 23 4.86 -9.63 6.50
CA VAL A 23 4.41 -10.45 7.63
C VAL A 23 3.14 -9.87 8.26
N THR A 24 2.33 -10.72 8.88
CA THR A 24 1.20 -10.27 9.70
C THR A 24 1.67 -9.30 10.78
N GLY A 25 0.97 -8.17 10.90
CA GLY A 25 1.34 -7.10 11.81
C GLY A 25 2.46 -6.18 11.30
N GLY A 26 3.06 -6.49 10.14
CA GLY A 26 4.00 -5.61 9.45
C GLY A 26 3.30 -4.44 8.75
N PHE A 27 4.08 -3.44 8.33
CA PHE A 27 3.54 -2.22 7.73
C PHE A 27 3.68 -2.17 6.23
N VAL A 28 2.70 -1.53 5.59
CA VAL A 28 2.79 -1.05 4.21
C VAL A 28 2.62 0.46 4.23
N VAL A 29 3.59 1.16 3.64
CA VAL A 29 3.66 2.62 3.55
C VAL A 29 3.72 2.97 2.07
N VAL A 30 2.89 3.86 1.57
CA VAL A 30 2.82 4.24 0.16
C VAL A 30 3.07 5.73 0.09
N ASP A 31 4.14 6.14 -0.62
CA ASP A 31 4.60 7.54 -0.60
C ASP A 31 3.67 8.48 -1.37
N ASP A 32 3.18 8.03 -2.52
CA ASP A 32 2.51 8.88 -3.51
C ASP A 32 0.99 8.68 -3.51
N TRP A 33 0.37 8.61 -2.33
CA TRP A 33 -1.03 8.23 -2.19
C TRP A 33 -2.00 9.22 -2.86
N ASN A 34 -1.59 10.46 -3.11
CA ASN A 34 -2.41 11.45 -3.79
C ASN A 34 -2.65 11.17 -5.28
N TYR A 35 -1.85 10.31 -5.91
CA TYR A 35 -2.07 9.90 -7.30
C TYR A 35 -3.13 8.81 -7.41
N SER A 36 -4.19 9.07 -8.19
CA SER A 36 -5.30 8.13 -8.39
C SER A 36 -4.84 6.78 -8.95
N GLY A 37 -3.80 6.77 -9.79
CA GLY A 37 -3.14 5.55 -10.29
C GLY A 37 -2.55 4.73 -9.15
N VAL A 38 -1.82 5.34 -8.22
CA VAL A 38 -1.23 4.66 -7.05
C VAL A 38 -2.33 4.10 -6.16
N GLN A 39 -3.37 4.88 -5.86
CA GLN A 39 -4.52 4.39 -5.08
C GLN A 39 -5.19 3.17 -5.74
N LYS A 40 -5.39 3.21 -7.07
CA LYS A 40 -5.98 2.11 -7.81
C LYS A 40 -5.08 0.87 -7.77
N ALA A 41 -3.78 1.02 -8.02
CA ALA A 41 -2.82 -0.08 -8.02
C ALA A 41 -2.77 -0.79 -6.65
N VAL A 42 -2.77 -0.01 -5.57
CA VAL A 42 -2.83 -0.56 -4.21
C VAL A 42 -4.13 -1.32 -3.97
N ARG A 43 -5.30 -0.74 -4.33
CA ARG A 43 -6.61 -1.39 -4.12
C ARG A 43 -6.82 -2.63 -4.98
N ASP A 44 -6.28 -2.66 -6.20
CA ASP A 44 -6.33 -3.83 -7.08
C ASP A 44 -5.63 -5.06 -6.46
N VAL A 45 -4.62 -4.85 -5.59
CA VAL A 45 -3.84 -5.93 -4.95
C VAL A 45 -4.26 -6.18 -3.49
N ALA A 46 -4.37 -5.12 -2.69
CA ALA A 46 -4.64 -5.21 -1.25
C ALA A 46 -6.13 -5.23 -0.92
N GLY A 47 -7.00 -4.87 -1.87
CA GLY A 47 -8.44 -4.72 -1.64
C GLY A 47 -8.76 -3.49 -0.78
N LYS A 48 -9.81 -3.61 0.05
CA LYS A 48 -10.19 -2.57 1.01
C LYS A 48 -9.18 -2.55 2.17
N ILE A 49 -8.68 -1.35 2.50
CA ILE A 49 -7.71 -1.15 3.59
C ILE A 49 -8.44 -0.51 4.78
N PRO A 50 -8.86 -1.29 5.80
CA PRO A 50 -9.34 -0.73 7.05
C PRO A 50 -8.11 -0.12 7.77
N GLN A 51 -8.21 1.09 8.32
CA GLN A 51 -7.12 1.76 9.06
C GLN A 51 -5.99 2.36 8.20
N LEU A 52 -6.29 2.82 6.99
CA LEU A 52 -5.35 3.65 6.24
C LEU A 52 -5.15 5.00 6.95
N GLN A 53 -3.91 5.35 7.27
CA GLN A 53 -3.54 6.56 8.01
C GLN A 53 -2.61 7.44 7.18
N LYS A 54 -2.85 8.76 7.16
CA LYS A 54 -1.96 9.74 6.53
C LYS A 54 -0.80 10.05 7.47
N VAL A 55 0.42 10.11 6.94
CA VAL A 55 1.57 10.66 7.68
C VAL A 55 1.48 12.20 7.64
N PRO A 56 1.41 12.89 8.80
CA PRO A 56 1.24 14.34 8.83
C PRO A 56 2.32 15.09 8.05
N GLY A 57 1.91 16.08 7.24
CA GLY A 57 2.82 16.92 6.47
C GLY A 57 3.41 16.28 5.20
N THR A 58 2.92 15.11 4.80
CA THR A 58 3.41 14.38 3.61
C THR A 58 2.23 13.87 2.78
N GLU A 59 2.49 13.36 1.59
CA GLU A 59 1.48 12.64 0.79
C GLU A 59 1.46 11.12 1.05
N CYS A 60 2.27 10.67 2.03
CA CYS A 60 2.41 9.28 2.38
C CYS A 60 1.22 8.78 3.22
N TYR A 61 0.77 7.56 2.92
CA TYR A 61 -0.21 6.85 3.74
C TYR A 61 0.30 5.47 4.11
N PHE A 62 -0.12 4.95 5.26
CA PHE A 62 0.29 3.62 5.70
C PHE A 62 -0.84 2.86 6.37
N TRP A 63 -0.68 1.54 6.44
CA TRP A 63 -1.52 0.66 7.25
C TRP A 63 -0.70 -0.50 7.80
N ARG A 64 -1.22 -1.11 8.86
CA ARG A 64 -0.70 -2.37 9.41
C ARG A 64 -1.41 -3.52 8.72
N LYS A 65 -0.67 -4.44 8.12
CA LYS A 65 -1.24 -5.61 7.43
C LYS A 65 -1.83 -6.57 8.46
N GLU A 66 -3.15 -6.68 8.43
CA GLU A 66 -3.88 -7.60 9.29
C GLU A 66 -3.65 -9.06 8.88
N ARG A 67 -3.93 -9.97 9.82
CA ARG A 67 -3.88 -11.40 9.55
C ARG A 67 -5.00 -11.72 8.57
N ILE A 68 -4.65 -12.31 7.42
CA ILE A 68 -5.65 -12.97 6.58
C ILE A 68 -6.01 -14.26 7.32
N ILE A 69 -7.12 -14.25 8.05
CA ILE A 69 -7.73 -15.49 8.53
C ILE A 69 -8.36 -16.11 7.28
N ARG A 70 -7.73 -17.17 6.76
CA ARG A 70 -8.29 -18.01 5.70
C ARG A 70 -9.23 -19.03 6.31
#